data_AF-A0A352LQ47-F1
#
_entry.id   AF-A0A352LQ47-F1
#
_cell.length_a   1.000
_cell.length_b   1.000
_cell.length_c   1.000
_cell.angle_alpha   90.00
_cell.angle_beta   90.00
_cell.angle_gamma   90.00
#
_symmetry.space_group_name_H-M   'P 1'
#
loop_
_entity.id
_entity.type
_entity.pdbx_description
1 polymer ?
#
loop_
_entity_poly.entity_id
_entity_poly.type
_entity_poly.pdbx_seq_one_letter_code
_entity_poly.pdbx_strand_id
1 'polypeptide(L)'
;DTQRFVAEAFGKTYIARVDTSISSGSRTGPAGEFSASVSRRMTSSREDIIPTDQLGVLPNAEFFASLAGGRIVKGRVPILLCAED
;
A
#
# COMPACT_ATOMS: atom_id res chain seq x y z
N ASP A 1 18.22 -1.83 12.49
CA ASP A 1 17.66 -2.72 13.54
C ASP A 1 16.37 -2.22 14.16
N THR A 2 16.30 -0.99 14.70
CA THR A 2 15.08 -0.47 15.36
C THR A 2 13.83 -0.50 14.46
N GLN A 3 13.95 -0.11 13.19
CA GLN A 3 12.80 -0.08 12.28
C GLN A 3 12.20 -1.46 12.03
N ARG A 4 13.06 -2.50 11.93
CA ARG A 4 12.60 -3.88 11.74
C ARG A 4 11.87 -4.38 12.98
N PHE A 5 12.41 -4.10 14.17
CA PHE A 5 11.76 -4.45 15.43
C PHE A 5 10.37 -3.80 15.55
N VAL A 6 10.25 -2.52 15.19
CA VAL A 6 8.97 -1.80 15.19
C VAL A 6 8.01 -2.36 14.14
N ALA A 7 8.46 -2.65 12.92
CA ALA A 7 7.64 -3.26 11.88
C ALA A 7 7.12 -4.65 12.29
N GLU A 8 7.97 -5.47 12.93
CA GLU A 8 7.58 -6.78 13.48
C GLU A 8 6.50 -6.64 14.59
N ALA A 9 6.56 -5.59 15.41
CA ALA A 9 5.55 -5.32 16.44
C ALA A 9 4.17 -4.97 15.87
N PHE A 10 4.10 -4.30 14.71
CA PHE A 10 2.85 -4.03 14.00
C PHE A 10 2.31 -5.25 13.24
N GLY A 11 3.20 -6.18 12.86
CA GLY A 11 2.85 -7.43 12.22
C GLY A 11 2.67 -7.34 10.71
N LYS A 12 2.14 -8.43 10.14
CA LYS A 12 1.97 -8.62 8.69
C LYS A 12 0.51 -8.81 8.32
N THR A 13 0.12 -8.30 7.16
CA THR A 13 -1.22 -8.47 6.59
C THR A 13 -1.16 -9.12 5.22
N TYR A 14 -2.28 -9.71 4.79
CA TYR A 14 -2.41 -10.23 3.42
C TYR A 14 -2.91 -9.11 2.51
N ILE A 15 -2.17 -8.84 1.44
CA ILE A 15 -2.56 -7.92 0.38
C ILE A 15 -3.07 -8.76 -0.77
N ALA A 16 -4.34 -8.53 -1.16
CA ALA A 16 -4.91 -9.11 -2.36
C ALA A 16 -4.59 -8.19 -3.54
N ARG A 17 -3.94 -8.72 -4.57
CA ARG A 17 -3.60 -8.00 -5.79
C ARG A 17 -4.40 -8.59 -6.95
N VAL A 18 -5.01 -7.70 -7.74
CA VAL A 18 -5.75 -8.08 -8.94
C VAL A 18 -5.09 -7.40 -10.14
N ASP A 19 -4.38 -8.18 -10.94
CA ASP A 19 -3.78 -7.71 -12.18
C ASP A 19 -4.77 -7.95 -13.34
N THR A 20 -5.08 -6.90 -14.09
CA THR A 20 -5.92 -6.97 -15.30
C THR A 20 -5.06 -6.59 -16.51
N SER A 21 -4.99 -7.47 -17.50
CA SER A 21 -4.31 -7.24 -18.77
C SER A 21 -5.34 -7.22 -19.89
N ILE A 22 -5.29 -6.17 -20.72
CA ILE A 22 -6.12 -6.03 -21.91
C ILE A 22 -5.14 -5.92 -23.08
N SER A 23 -5.26 -6.81 -24.05
CA SER A 23 -4.51 -6.73 -25.30
C SER A 23 -5.48 -6.70 -26.46
N SER A 24 -5.19 -5.87 -27.45
CA SER A 24 -5.91 -5.84 -28.72
C SER A 24 -4.88 -5.76 -29.84
N GLY A 25 -5.15 -6.48 -30.92
CA GLY A 25 -4.24 -6.56 -32.06
C GLY A 25 -5.01 -6.83 -33.33
N SER A 26 -4.68 -6.08 -34.37
CA SER A 26 -5.12 -6.30 -35.74
C SER A 26 -3.98 -6.94 -36.54
N ARG A 27 -4.27 -7.94 -37.37
CA ARG A 27 -3.26 -8.56 -38.23
C ARG A 27 -3.38 -8.05 -39.66
N THR A 28 -2.26 -7.94 -40.37
CA THR A 28 -2.20 -7.64 -41.82
C THR A 28 -2.54 -8.89 -42.67
N GLY A 29 -3.51 -9.68 -42.23
CA GLY A 29 -4.06 -10.86 -42.91
C GLY A 29 -5.29 -10.51 -43.75
N PRO A 30 -6.23 -11.46 -44.01
CA PRO A 30 -7.50 -11.16 -44.68
C PRO A 30 -8.18 -9.95 -44.02
N ALA A 31 -8.75 -9.06 -44.84
CA ALA A 31 -9.36 -7.82 -44.35
C ALA A 31 -10.39 -8.13 -43.25
N GLY A 32 -10.16 -7.60 -42.04
CA GLY A 32 -11.08 -7.72 -40.90
C GLY A 32 -10.61 -8.56 -39.70
N GLU A 33 -9.40 -9.11 -39.70
CA GLU A 33 -8.88 -9.83 -38.53
C GLU A 33 -8.51 -8.88 -37.37
N PHE A 34 -9.45 -8.74 -36.43
CA PHE A 34 -9.26 -8.09 -35.14
C PHE A 34 -9.34 -9.12 -34.02
N SER A 35 -8.40 -9.06 -33.08
CA SER A 35 -8.42 -9.87 -31.87
C SER A 35 -8.28 -8.99 -30.64
N ALA A 36 -9.05 -9.31 -29.60
CA ALA A 36 -8.93 -8.70 -28.29
C ALA A 36 -8.94 -9.80 -27.24
N SER A 37 -8.11 -9.65 -26.22
CA SER A 37 -8.07 -10.53 -25.06
C SER A 37 -8.09 -9.71 -23.78
N VAL A 38 -8.83 -10.19 -22.79
CA VAL A 38 -8.86 -9.63 -21.44
C VAL A 38 -8.53 -10.76 -20.49
N SER A 39 -7.50 -10.56 -19.66
CA SER A 39 -7.04 -11.52 -18.67
C SER A 39 -7.05 -10.86 -17.29
N ARG A 40 -7.57 -11.57 -16.27
CA ARG A 40 -7.53 -11.15 -14.87
C ARG A 40 -6.81 -12.23 -14.06
N ARG A 41 -5.86 -11.81 -13.23
CA ARG A 41 -5.13 -12.66 -12.31
C ARG A 41 -5.26 -12.10 -10.90
N MET A 42 -5.63 -12.95 -9.95
CA MET A 42 -5.64 -12.62 -8.53
C MET A 42 -4.47 -13.31 -7.84
N THR A 43 -3.69 -12.56 -7.07
CA THR A 43 -2.62 -13.08 -6.21
C THR A 43 -2.79 -12.53 -4.80
N SER A 44 -2.25 -13.23 -3.81
CA SER A 44 -2.20 -12.72 -2.45
C SER A 44 -0.78 -12.89 -1.91
N SER A 45 -0.23 -11.82 -1.35
CA SER A 45 1.07 -11.79 -0.69
C SER A 45 0.89 -11.40 0.78
N ARG A 46 1.75 -11.93 1.66
CA ARG A 46 1.80 -11.54 3.06
C ARG A 46 2.95 -10.57 3.27
N GLU A 47 2.62 -9.33 3.59
CA GLU A 47 3.57 -8.22 3.67
C GLU A 47 3.46 -7.52 5.03
N ASP A 48 4.50 -6.77 5.42
CA ASP A 48 4.44 -5.96 6.63
C ASP A 48 3.34 -4.91 6.51
N ILE A 49 2.56 -4.70 7.57
CA ILE A 49 1.47 -3.73 7.53
C ILE A 49 1.98 -2.30 7.32
N ILE A 50 3.17 -2.01 7.85
CA ILE A 50 3.92 -0.78 7.61
C ILE A 50 5.30 -1.18 7.07
N PRO A 51 5.65 -0.77 5.85
CA PRO A 51 6.97 -1.03 5.29
C PRO A 51 8.08 -0.39 6.12
N THR A 52 9.20 -1.09 6.26
CA THR A 52 10.30 -0.67 7.16
C THR A 52 10.95 0.65 6.71
N ASP A 53 11.04 0.87 5.40
CA ASP A 53 11.54 2.10 4.77
C ASP A 53 10.68 3.31 5.10
N GLN A 54 9.36 3.13 5.23
CA GLN A 54 8.41 4.20 5.54
C GLN A 54 8.57 4.73 6.98
N LEU A 55 9.04 3.90 7.91
CA LEU A 55 9.33 4.33 9.28
C LEU A 55 10.51 5.33 9.35
N GLY A 56 11.37 5.38 8.34
CA GLY A 56 12.50 6.31 8.28
C GLY A 56 12.20 7.67 7.67
N VAL A 57 11.06 7.82 6.99
CA VAL A 57 10.73 9.01 6.18
C VAL A 57 9.39 9.63 6.56
N LEU A 58 8.98 9.46 7.82
CA LEU A 58 7.75 10.07 8.31
C LEU A 58 7.84 11.60 8.29
N PRO A 59 6.81 12.29 7.78
CA PRO A 59 6.71 13.75 7.88
C PRO A 59 6.71 14.21 9.34
N ASN A 60 7.12 15.47 9.54
CA ASN A 60 7.17 16.06 10.87
C ASN A 60 5.81 15.97 11.59
N ALA A 61 5.87 15.54 12.86
CA ALA A 61 4.72 15.31 13.73
C ALA A 61 3.74 14.21 13.27
N GLU A 62 4.10 13.35 12.30
CA GLU A 62 3.31 12.16 11.98
C GLU A 62 3.78 10.92 12.74
N PHE A 63 2.86 9.98 13.00
CA PHE A 63 3.17 8.74 13.71
C PHE A 63 2.26 7.58 13.28
N PHE A 64 2.69 6.36 13.58
CA PHE A 64 1.83 5.18 13.61
C PHE A 64 1.60 4.77 15.07
N ALA A 65 0.36 4.44 15.41
CA ALA A 65 -0.01 3.95 16.74
C ALA A 65 -0.72 2.60 16.66
N SER A 66 -0.32 1.70 17.54
CA SER A 66 -1.06 0.48 17.85
C SER A 66 -1.96 0.77 19.06
N LEU A 67 -3.27 0.75 18.84
CA LEU A 67 -4.28 0.99 19.86
C LEU A 67 -4.80 -0.34 20.40
N ALA A 68 -5.27 -0.33 21.66
CA ALA A 68 -5.95 -1.47 22.26
C ALA A 68 -7.09 -1.96 21.34
N GLY A 69 -7.22 -3.28 21.19
CA GLY A 69 -8.15 -3.89 20.23
C GLY A 69 -7.56 -4.12 18.82
N GLY A 70 -6.24 -4.03 18.66
CA GLY A 70 -5.54 -4.43 17.43
C GLY A 70 -5.69 -3.46 16.27
N ARG A 71 -6.07 -2.21 16.55
CA ARG A 71 -6.22 -1.16 15.54
C ARG A 71 -4.90 -0.45 15.35
N ILE A 72 -4.42 -0.39 14.12
CA ILE A 72 -3.23 0.38 13.75
C ILE A 72 -3.71 1.62 13.00
N VAL A 73 -3.29 2.79 13.46
CA VAL A 73 -3.69 4.08 12.89
C VAL A 73 -2.48 4.94 12.56
N LYS A 74 -2.59 5.73 11.49
CA LYS A 74 -1.65 6.81 11.18
C LYS A 74 -2.26 8.13 11.64
N GLY A 75 -1.50 8.94 12.38
CA GLY A 75 -1.96 10.20 12.93
C GLY A 75 -0.94 11.32 12.79
N ARG A 76 -1.37 12.54 13.13
CA ARG A 76 -0.52 13.72 13.24
C ARG A 76 -0.72 14.38 14.59
N VAL A 77 0.37 14.72 15.28
CA VAL A 77 0.35 15.46 16.54
C VAL A 77 0.11 16.94 16.24
N PRO A 78 -0.91 17.58 16.84
CA PRO A 78 -1.13 19.02 16.68
C PRO A 78 -0.05 19.82 17.40
N ILE A 79 0.38 20.93 16.80
CA ILE A 79 1.26 21.92 17.43
C ILE A 79 0.37 22.99 18.05
N LEU A 80 0.37 23.07 19.38
CA LEU A 80 -0.36 24.10 20.11
C LEU A 80 0.47 25.39 20.12
N LEU A 81 -0.13 26.50 19.71
CA LEU A 81 0.45 27.83 19.88
C LEU A 81 -0.14 28.43 21.16
N CYS A 82 0.70 28.97 22.06
CA CYS A 82 0.20 29.87 23.10
C CYS A 82 -0.33 31.11 22.39
N ALA A 83 -1.60 31.46 22.60
CA ALA A 83 -2.10 32.77 22.22
C ALA A 83 -1.47 33.81 23.16
N GLU A 84 -0.88 34.86 22.60
CA GLU A 84 -0.60 36.08 23.36
C GLU A 84 -1.92 36.84 23.50
N ASP A 85 -2.25 37.24 24.74
CA ASP A 85 -3.46 38.01 25.07
C ASP A 85 -3.46 39.42 24.44
#